data_AF-A0A958KUF4-F1
#
_entry.id   AF-A0A958KUF4-F1
#
_cell.length_a   1.000
_cell.length_b   1.000
_cell.length_c   1.000
_cell.angle_alpha   90.00
_cell.angle_beta   90.00
_cell.angle_gamma   90.00
#
_symmetry.space_group_name_H-M   'P 1'
#
loop_
_entity.id
_entity.type
_entity.pdbx_description
1 polymer ?
#
loop_
_entity_poly.entity_id
_entity_poly.type
_entity_poly.pdbx_seq_one_letter_code
_entity_poly.pdbx_strand_id
1 'polypeptide(L)'
;MVKALLFYMAILAAAPANKIHKAIDQARQKVLEKNRKEASQLLLGAIAEEHNEPKKAELKSELVRLSTLFMTNEGQRLFELAESIRFSGETNYMSKYEEALQLEDLNWNILISQSVGWLRQKECMKAKESLQLADEILPDTEEVQILKISVQLCEDPNNVPVQTFDSLRIKKHELFKRKLKACALVQGGQRESGLAVARDTIAMDSKYPSGYYWAWAAIKDEENVGLNEAQSYLSLCKELTAAQRRMYALDPELCLDTTSVEKFIKKVESQSQ
;
A
#
# COMPACT_ATOMS: atom_id res chain seq x y z
N MET A 1 -30.08 -56.13 45.88
CA MET A 1 -29.97 -55.56 44.51
C MET A 1 -29.53 -54.11 44.63
N VAL A 2 -28.23 -53.85 44.44
CA VAL A 2 -27.62 -52.54 44.67
C VAL A 2 -27.56 -51.78 43.34
N LYS A 3 -28.30 -50.67 43.24
CA LYS A 3 -28.22 -49.71 42.12
C LYS A 3 -26.98 -48.84 42.31
N ALA A 4 -25.94 -49.06 41.51
CA ALA A 4 -24.80 -48.16 41.43
C ALA A 4 -25.12 -47.00 40.48
N LEU A 5 -25.38 -45.82 41.04
CA LEU A 5 -25.45 -44.56 40.32
C LEU A 5 -24.01 -44.16 39.92
N LEU A 6 -23.69 -44.26 38.64
CA LEU A 6 -22.48 -43.67 38.06
C LEU A 6 -22.73 -42.18 37.82
N PHE A 7 -22.21 -41.36 38.74
CA PHE A 7 -22.16 -39.91 38.64
C PHE A 7 -21.09 -39.51 37.63
N TYR A 8 -21.49 -39.26 36.37
CA TYR A 8 -20.64 -38.58 35.39
C TYR A 8 -20.55 -37.10 35.79
N MET A 9 -19.51 -36.75 36.56
CA MET A 9 -19.12 -35.35 36.72
C MET A 9 -18.53 -34.85 35.39
N ALA A 10 -19.36 -34.19 34.59
CA ALA A 10 -18.88 -33.34 33.51
C ALA A 10 -18.11 -32.16 34.13
N ILE A 11 -16.78 -32.23 34.10
CA ILE A 11 -15.92 -31.10 34.43
C ILE A 11 -16.10 -30.06 33.32
N LEU A 12 -16.93 -29.06 33.60
CA LEU A 12 -16.99 -27.83 32.81
C LEU A 12 -15.68 -27.07 33.03
N ALA A 13 -14.69 -27.32 32.17
CA ALA A 13 -13.46 -26.53 32.14
C ALA A 13 -13.83 -25.06 31.86
N ALA A 14 -13.63 -24.20 32.86
CA ALA A 14 -13.81 -22.77 32.72
C ALA A 14 -12.93 -22.25 31.57
N ALA A 15 -13.57 -21.52 30.66
CA ALA A 15 -13.20 -21.42 29.26
C ALA A 15 -11.93 -20.57 28.95
N PRO A 16 -11.28 -20.80 27.80
CA PRO A 16 -10.08 -20.11 27.29
C PRO A 16 -10.24 -18.61 26.96
N ALA A 17 -11.31 -17.94 27.42
CA ALA A 17 -11.58 -16.53 27.13
C ALA A 17 -10.50 -15.57 27.69
N ASN A 18 -9.79 -15.95 28.76
CA ASN A 18 -8.79 -15.09 29.39
C ASN A 18 -7.48 -14.96 28.59
N LYS A 19 -7.17 -15.91 27.70
CA LYS A 19 -5.86 -15.93 27.00
C LYS A 19 -5.69 -14.74 26.04
N ILE A 20 -6.76 -14.36 25.34
CA ILE A 20 -6.70 -13.31 24.31
C ILE A 20 -6.62 -11.92 24.90
N HIS A 21 -7.48 -11.60 25.86
CA HIS A 21 -7.41 -10.31 26.56
C HIS A 21 -6.06 -10.13 27.25
N LYS A 22 -5.50 -11.20 27.83
CA LYS A 22 -4.13 -11.17 28.36
C LYS A 22 -3.08 -10.81 27.30
N ALA A 23 -3.14 -11.40 26.10
CA ALA A 23 -2.19 -11.07 25.02
C ALA A 23 -2.34 -9.62 24.56
N ILE A 24 -3.59 -9.14 24.44
CA ILE A 24 -3.90 -7.75 24.09
C ILE A 24 -3.35 -6.78 25.15
N ASP A 25 -3.60 -7.05 26.43
CA ASP A 25 -3.13 -6.19 27.53
C ASP A 25 -1.60 -6.17 27.63
N GLN A 26 -0.95 -7.32 27.41
CA GLN A 26 0.51 -7.40 27.33
C GLN A 26 1.06 -6.60 26.13
N ALA A 27 0.44 -6.69 24.96
CA ALA A 27 0.85 -5.92 23.79
C ALA A 27 0.66 -4.41 23.98
N ARG A 28 -0.46 -3.99 24.59
CA ARG A 28 -0.71 -2.58 24.97
C ARG A 28 0.37 -2.06 25.91
N GLN A 29 0.71 -2.83 26.93
CA GLN A 29 1.77 -2.48 27.86
C GLN A 29 3.11 -2.31 27.14
N LYS A 30 3.43 -3.19 26.19
CA LYS A 30 4.65 -3.06 25.36
C LYS A 30 4.67 -1.79 24.50
N VAL A 31 3.54 -1.37 23.95
CA VAL A 31 3.46 -0.08 23.24
C VAL A 31 3.67 1.10 24.20
N LEU A 32 3.12 1.06 25.42
CA LEU A 32 3.37 2.10 26.43
C LEU A 32 4.86 2.18 26.84
N GLU A 33 5.55 1.04 26.83
CA GLU A 33 7.01 0.93 27.00
C GLU A 33 7.80 1.33 25.75
N LYS A 34 7.14 1.85 24.71
CA LYS A 34 7.71 2.20 23.40
C LYS A 34 8.36 1.02 22.67
N ASN A 35 7.91 -0.19 22.92
CA ASN A 35 8.40 -1.41 22.27
C ASN A 35 7.34 -1.99 21.32
N ARG A 36 7.13 -1.30 20.19
CA ARG A 36 6.12 -1.67 19.19
C ARG A 36 6.43 -3.02 18.54
N LYS A 37 7.71 -3.35 18.33
CA LYS A 37 8.12 -4.65 17.75
C LYS A 37 7.66 -5.83 18.62
N GLU A 38 7.94 -5.81 19.93
CA GLU A 38 7.49 -6.87 20.83
C GLU A 38 5.96 -6.93 20.92
N ALA A 39 5.29 -5.78 20.94
CA ALA A 39 3.82 -5.73 20.94
C ALA A 39 3.22 -6.43 19.72
N SER A 40 3.73 -6.14 18.53
CA SER A 40 3.28 -6.79 17.29
C SER A 40 3.59 -8.28 17.29
N GLN A 41 4.77 -8.69 17.74
CA GLN A 41 5.15 -10.11 17.83
C GLN A 41 4.24 -10.90 18.79
N LEU A 42 3.87 -10.33 19.93
CA LEU A 42 2.93 -10.94 20.88
C LEU A 42 1.56 -11.20 20.23
N LEU A 43 1.02 -10.20 19.54
CA LEU A 43 -0.27 -10.33 18.86
C LEU A 43 -0.20 -11.29 17.67
N LEU A 44 0.87 -11.25 16.87
CA LEU A 44 1.07 -12.17 15.76
C LEU A 44 1.16 -13.63 16.23
N GLY A 45 1.88 -13.89 17.32
CA GLY A 45 1.91 -15.21 17.95
C GLY A 45 0.52 -15.66 18.40
N ALA A 46 -0.24 -14.79 19.08
CA ALA A 46 -1.61 -15.09 19.49
C ALA A 46 -2.56 -15.34 18.28
N ILE A 47 -2.41 -14.59 17.19
CA ILE A 47 -3.18 -14.77 15.94
C ILE A 47 -2.89 -16.11 15.29
N ALA A 48 -1.64 -16.57 15.32
CA ALA A 48 -1.23 -17.85 14.75
C ALA A 48 -1.83 -19.05 15.52
N GLU A 49 -1.94 -18.92 16.85
CA GLU A 49 -2.48 -19.97 17.73
C GLU A 49 -4.03 -19.96 17.82
N GLU A 50 -4.69 -18.87 17.43
CA GLU A 50 -6.15 -18.75 17.52
C GLU A 50 -6.86 -19.31 16.28
N HIS A 51 -7.79 -20.23 16.52
CA HIS A 51 -8.58 -20.92 15.49
C HIS A 51 -10.02 -20.39 15.40
N ASN A 52 -10.51 -19.67 16.41
CA ASN A 52 -11.80 -19.02 16.42
C ASN A 52 -11.75 -17.70 15.65
N GLU A 53 -12.40 -17.65 14.49
CA GLU A 53 -12.36 -16.49 13.59
C GLU A 53 -12.78 -15.16 14.22
N PRO A 54 -13.89 -15.06 15.00
CA PRO A 54 -14.24 -13.82 15.70
C PRO A 54 -13.12 -13.29 16.60
N LYS A 55 -12.50 -14.16 17.39
CA LYS A 55 -11.42 -13.77 18.31
C LYS A 55 -10.11 -13.46 17.59
N LYS A 56 -9.81 -14.19 16.51
CA LYS A 56 -8.70 -13.88 15.62
C LYS A 56 -8.87 -12.51 14.94
N ALA A 57 -10.10 -12.16 14.57
CA ALA A 57 -10.42 -10.84 14.04
C ALA A 57 -10.24 -9.73 15.08
N GLU A 58 -10.60 -9.97 16.35
CA GLU A 58 -10.32 -9.05 17.46
C GLU A 58 -8.81 -8.80 17.63
N LEU A 59 -8.00 -9.86 17.68
CA LEU A 59 -6.53 -9.75 17.75
C LEU A 59 -5.95 -8.98 16.55
N LYS A 60 -6.43 -9.25 15.32
CA LYS A 60 -6.01 -8.54 14.11
C LYS A 60 -6.38 -7.05 14.18
N SER A 61 -7.58 -6.73 14.64
CA SER A 61 -8.03 -5.34 14.82
C SER A 61 -7.13 -4.60 15.81
N GLU A 62 -6.77 -5.26 16.90
CA GLU A 62 -5.87 -4.69 17.91
C GLU A 62 -4.44 -4.52 17.36
N LEU A 63 -3.94 -5.48 16.59
CA LEU A 63 -2.62 -5.39 15.94
C LEU A 63 -2.55 -4.18 15.00
N VAL A 64 -3.57 -3.99 14.16
CA VAL A 64 -3.67 -2.81 13.28
C VAL A 64 -3.64 -1.54 14.13
N ARG A 65 -4.51 -1.46 15.16
CA ARG A 65 -4.61 -0.29 16.04
C ARG A 65 -3.27 0.09 16.66
N LEU A 66 -2.56 -0.88 17.25
CA LEU A 66 -1.27 -0.65 17.92
C LEU A 66 -0.14 -0.32 16.94
N SER A 67 -0.16 -0.91 15.75
CA SER A 67 0.86 -0.68 14.70
C SER A 67 0.75 0.71 14.08
N THR A 68 -0.45 1.29 14.04
CA THR A 68 -0.70 2.61 13.44
C THR A 68 -0.78 3.76 14.46
N LEU A 69 -0.92 3.45 15.76
CA LEU A 69 -1.05 4.46 16.82
C LEU A 69 0.20 5.33 16.91
N PHE A 70 0.04 6.64 16.85
CA PHE A 70 1.08 7.61 17.22
C PHE A 70 1.18 7.71 18.75
N MET A 71 2.38 7.53 19.29
CA MET A 71 2.67 7.59 20.73
C MET A 71 2.88 9.03 21.22
N THR A 72 3.15 9.95 20.30
CA THR A 72 3.45 11.35 20.58
C THR A 72 2.68 12.27 19.62
N ASN A 73 2.21 13.40 20.15
CA ASN A 73 1.57 14.44 19.32
C ASN A 73 2.55 15.03 18.30
N GLU A 74 3.83 15.12 18.66
CA GLU A 74 4.88 15.66 17.79
C GLU A 74 5.17 14.72 16.61
N GLY A 75 5.27 13.41 16.85
CA GLY A 75 5.44 12.43 15.78
C GLY A 75 4.27 12.44 14.79
N GLN A 76 3.04 12.53 15.30
CA GLN A 76 1.85 12.70 14.46
C GLN A 76 1.92 13.99 13.62
N ARG A 77 2.25 15.13 14.25
CA ARG A 77 2.36 16.43 13.57
C ARG A 77 3.40 16.39 12.45
N LEU A 78 4.55 15.78 12.68
CA LEU A 78 5.61 15.63 11.67
C LEU A 78 5.17 14.74 10.50
N PHE A 79 4.50 13.63 10.79
CA PHE A 79 3.92 12.76 9.74
C PHE A 79 2.87 13.49 8.91
N GLU A 80 1.95 14.22 9.54
CA GLU A 80 0.92 14.99 8.84
C GLU A 80 1.53 16.13 7.99
N LEU A 81 2.59 16.78 8.49
CA LEU A 81 3.35 17.76 7.73
C LEU A 81 4.02 17.12 6.50
N ALA A 82 4.65 15.96 6.67
CA ALA A 82 5.27 15.22 5.58
C ALA A 82 4.24 14.84 4.50
N GLU A 83 3.08 14.32 4.88
CA GLU A 83 1.98 14.00 3.95
C GLU A 83 1.47 15.27 3.25
N SER A 84 1.32 16.39 3.97
CA SER A 84 0.92 17.68 3.39
C SER A 84 1.88 18.15 2.31
N ILE A 85 3.19 18.13 2.58
CA ILE A 85 4.25 18.50 1.62
C ILE A 85 4.27 17.52 0.44
N ARG A 86 4.15 16.21 0.70
CA ARG A 86 4.11 15.19 -0.35
C ARG A 86 2.95 15.43 -1.32
N PHE A 87 1.78 15.77 -0.80
CA PHE A 87 0.58 16.03 -1.61
C PHE A 87 0.56 17.43 -2.25
N SER A 88 1.36 18.40 -1.80
CA SER A 88 1.58 19.65 -2.54
C SER A 88 2.44 19.44 -3.79
N GLY A 89 3.18 18.33 -3.86
CA GLY A 89 4.08 17.98 -4.96
C GLY A 89 5.54 18.39 -4.73
N GLU A 90 5.85 18.96 -3.55
CA GLU A 90 7.22 19.26 -3.12
C GLU A 90 8.01 17.97 -2.83
N THR A 91 9.35 18.05 -2.85
CA THR A 91 10.23 16.87 -2.77
C THR A 91 10.90 16.67 -1.41
N ASN A 92 10.84 17.66 -0.52
CA ASN A 92 11.52 17.68 0.78
C ASN A 92 10.73 17.03 1.93
N TYR A 93 9.67 16.25 1.64
CA TYR A 93 8.86 15.59 2.67
C TYR A 93 9.56 14.42 3.37
N MET A 94 10.58 13.81 2.75
CA MET A 94 11.23 12.61 3.30
C MET A 94 11.93 12.88 4.64
N SER A 95 12.56 14.04 4.80
CA SER A 95 13.20 14.41 6.08
C SER A 95 12.17 14.49 7.21
N LYS A 96 10.93 14.87 6.92
CA LYS A 96 9.84 14.90 7.91
C LYS A 96 9.34 13.51 8.29
N TYR A 97 9.35 12.55 7.37
CA TYR A 97 9.12 11.15 7.76
C TYR A 97 10.26 10.59 8.61
N GLU A 98 11.52 10.92 8.30
CA GLU A 98 12.67 10.48 9.09
C GLU A 98 12.62 11.04 10.52
N GLU A 99 12.34 12.34 10.66
CA GLU A 99 12.11 12.99 11.97
C GLU A 99 10.93 12.33 12.72
N ALA A 100 9.82 12.04 12.03
CA ALA A 100 8.67 11.38 12.65
C ALA A 100 9.01 9.95 13.11
N LEU A 101 9.73 9.18 12.31
CA LEU A 101 10.10 7.79 12.63
C LEU A 101 11.03 7.70 13.85
N GLN A 102 11.90 8.69 14.05
CA GLN A 102 12.74 8.79 15.25
C GLN A 102 11.91 8.92 16.55
N LEU A 103 10.75 9.55 16.48
CA LEU A 103 9.82 9.69 17.62
C LEU A 103 8.84 8.52 17.73
N GLU A 104 8.54 7.88 16.60
CA GLU A 104 7.47 6.90 16.43
C GLU A 104 8.00 5.56 15.91
N ASP A 105 9.00 5.01 16.59
CA ASP A 105 9.76 3.84 16.13
C ASP A 105 8.88 2.69 15.60
N LEU A 106 9.07 2.33 14.33
CA LEU A 106 8.30 1.31 13.61
C LEU A 106 6.80 1.61 13.44
N ASN A 107 6.37 2.88 13.39
CA ASN A 107 4.97 3.20 13.09
C ASN A 107 4.67 2.81 11.64
N TRP A 108 3.66 1.97 11.46
CA TRP A 108 3.36 1.37 10.16
C TRP A 108 2.98 2.42 9.10
N ASN A 109 2.22 3.46 9.48
CA ASN A 109 1.82 4.50 8.53
C ASN A 109 3.04 5.27 7.99
N ILE A 110 4.02 5.56 8.86
CA ILE A 110 5.25 6.24 8.46
C ILE A 110 6.06 5.35 7.51
N LEU A 111 6.24 4.06 7.84
CA LEU A 111 7.00 3.13 7.01
C LEU A 111 6.39 2.93 5.62
N ILE A 112 5.06 2.85 5.52
CA ILE A 112 4.35 2.75 4.24
C ILE A 112 4.52 4.03 3.42
N SER A 113 4.32 5.21 4.02
CA SER A 113 4.52 6.49 3.33
C SER A 113 5.97 6.72 2.90
N GLN A 114 6.96 6.30 3.71
CA GLN A 114 8.37 6.31 3.32
C GLN A 114 8.63 5.40 2.14
N SER A 115 8.07 4.18 2.14
CA SER A 115 8.23 3.22 1.03
C SER A 115 7.72 3.81 -0.28
N VAL A 116 6.54 4.44 -0.27
CA VAL A 116 6.00 5.19 -1.42
C VAL A 116 6.91 6.34 -1.82
N GLY A 117 7.42 7.09 -0.84
CA GLY A 117 8.34 8.21 -1.06
C GLY A 117 9.64 7.79 -1.75
N TRP A 118 10.25 6.69 -1.30
CA TRP A 118 11.45 6.11 -1.89
C TRP A 118 11.20 5.58 -3.30
N LEU A 119 10.07 4.89 -3.54
CA LEU A 119 9.67 4.45 -4.89
C LEU A 119 9.49 5.64 -5.85
N ARG A 120 8.91 6.75 -5.38
CA ARG A 120 8.77 7.99 -6.16
C ARG A 120 10.12 8.57 -6.56
N GLN A 121 11.12 8.45 -5.69
CA GLN A 121 12.51 8.88 -5.94
C GLN A 121 13.35 7.84 -6.69
N LYS A 122 12.75 6.70 -7.09
CA LYS A 122 13.42 5.55 -7.71
C LYS A 122 14.53 4.92 -6.85
N GLU A 123 14.44 5.10 -5.53
CA GLU A 123 15.33 4.51 -4.52
C GLU A 123 14.79 3.15 -4.06
N CYS A 124 14.75 2.17 -4.97
CA CYS A 124 14.02 0.91 -4.77
C CYS A 124 14.51 0.10 -3.54
N MET A 125 15.82 0.12 -3.26
CA MET A 125 16.40 -0.60 -2.11
C MET A 125 15.94 -0.02 -0.78
N LYS A 126 15.93 1.32 -0.63
CA LYS A 126 15.41 1.98 0.58
C LYS A 126 13.91 1.71 0.76
N ALA A 127 13.15 1.72 -0.34
CA ALA A 127 11.74 1.37 -0.31
C ALA A 127 11.52 -0.07 0.21
N LYS A 128 12.33 -1.02 -0.27
CA LYS A 128 12.30 -2.42 0.15
C LYS A 128 12.61 -2.59 1.63
N GLU A 129 13.63 -1.90 2.15
CA GLU A 129 14.01 -1.94 3.56
C GLU A 129 12.88 -1.40 4.46
N SER A 130 12.33 -0.22 4.14
CA SER A 130 11.19 0.35 4.87
C SER A 130 9.97 -0.58 4.82
N LEU A 131 9.71 -1.18 3.66
CA LEU A 131 8.57 -2.07 3.47
C LEU A 131 8.72 -3.41 4.21
N GLN A 132 9.95 -3.94 4.30
CA GLN A 132 10.24 -5.14 5.08
C GLN A 132 9.93 -4.90 6.55
N LEU A 133 10.33 -3.74 7.10
CA LEU A 133 9.98 -3.37 8.47
C LEU A 133 8.47 -3.23 8.66
N ALA A 134 7.74 -2.66 7.68
CA ALA A 134 6.29 -2.56 7.73
C ALA A 134 5.62 -3.95 7.74
N ASP A 135 6.12 -4.88 6.93
CA ASP A 135 5.64 -6.26 6.83
C ASP A 135 5.94 -7.07 8.10
N GLU A 136 7.06 -6.83 8.78
CA GLU A 136 7.36 -7.44 10.09
C GLU A 136 6.36 -7.02 11.18
N ILE A 137 5.84 -5.79 11.10
CA ILE A 137 4.92 -5.21 12.09
C ILE A 137 3.46 -5.58 11.81
N LEU A 138 3.04 -5.45 10.55
CA LEU A 138 1.67 -5.75 10.12
C LEU A 138 1.72 -6.46 8.75
N PRO A 139 1.90 -7.79 8.76
CA PRO A 139 2.08 -8.58 7.55
C PRO A 139 0.79 -8.73 6.75
N ASP A 140 0.96 -9.11 5.48
CA ASP A 140 -0.12 -9.55 4.57
C ASP A 140 -1.24 -8.53 4.32
N THR A 141 -0.97 -7.24 4.54
CA THR A 141 -1.90 -6.16 4.13
C THR A 141 -1.90 -5.98 2.61
N GLU A 142 -3.01 -5.47 2.06
CA GLU A 142 -3.10 -5.21 0.62
C GLU A 142 -2.11 -4.11 0.20
N GLU A 143 -1.90 -3.10 1.05
CA GLU A 143 -0.93 -2.03 0.88
C GLU A 143 0.49 -2.58 0.75
N VAL A 144 0.88 -3.49 1.65
CA VAL A 144 2.21 -4.12 1.59
C VAL A 144 2.37 -4.97 0.34
N GLN A 145 1.33 -5.73 -0.06
CA GLN A 145 1.37 -6.53 -1.29
C GLN A 145 1.57 -5.66 -2.54
N ILE A 146 0.85 -4.53 -2.64
CA ILE A 146 0.97 -3.56 -3.74
C ILE A 146 2.37 -2.96 -3.79
N LEU A 147 2.89 -2.54 -2.65
CA LEU A 147 4.22 -1.93 -2.58
C LEU A 147 5.33 -2.94 -2.83
N LYS A 148 5.17 -4.22 -2.45
CA LYS A 148 6.15 -5.29 -2.75
C LYS A 148 6.30 -5.45 -4.27
N ILE A 149 5.20 -5.45 -5.00
CA ILE A 149 5.23 -5.51 -6.47
C ILE A 149 5.77 -4.22 -7.07
N SER A 150 5.43 -3.07 -6.49
CA SER A 150 5.96 -1.79 -6.94
C SER A 150 7.48 -1.72 -6.78
N VAL A 151 8.03 -2.29 -5.69
CA VAL A 151 9.47 -2.47 -5.49
C VAL A 151 10.06 -3.40 -6.54
N GLN A 152 9.42 -4.55 -6.83
CA GLN A 152 9.91 -5.47 -7.86
C GLN A 152 9.95 -4.81 -9.26
N LEU A 153 8.90 -4.08 -9.64
CA LEU A 153 8.87 -3.31 -10.90
C LEU A 153 9.90 -2.19 -10.93
N CYS A 154 10.21 -1.59 -9.78
CA CYS A 154 11.26 -0.58 -9.64
C CYS A 154 12.66 -1.20 -9.83
N GLU A 155 12.91 -2.39 -9.24
CA GLU A 155 14.19 -3.11 -9.32
C GLU A 155 14.45 -3.68 -10.72
N ASP A 156 13.48 -4.42 -11.26
CA ASP A 156 13.55 -5.01 -12.61
C ASP A 156 12.15 -5.19 -13.19
N PRO A 157 11.69 -4.26 -14.05
CA PRO A 157 10.35 -4.31 -14.61
C PRO A 157 10.12 -5.53 -15.53
N ASN A 158 11.17 -6.14 -16.07
CA ASN A 158 11.05 -7.30 -16.96
C ASN A 158 10.87 -8.62 -16.20
N ASN A 159 11.11 -8.62 -14.88
CA ASN A 159 11.16 -9.83 -14.06
C ASN A 159 9.92 -10.00 -13.16
N VAL A 160 8.83 -9.28 -13.44
CA VAL A 160 7.56 -9.42 -12.71
C VAL A 160 6.57 -10.22 -13.57
N PRO A 161 6.34 -11.51 -13.27
CA PRO A 161 5.41 -12.33 -14.04
C PRO A 161 3.98 -11.77 -13.95
N VAL A 162 3.32 -11.61 -15.09
CA VAL A 162 1.95 -11.08 -15.17
C VAL A 162 0.95 -11.94 -14.37
N GLN A 163 1.21 -13.23 -14.25
CA GLN A 163 0.39 -14.18 -13.48
C GLN A 163 0.40 -13.88 -11.98
N THR A 164 1.44 -13.18 -11.48
CA THR A 164 1.52 -12.74 -10.08
C THR A 164 0.28 -11.92 -9.73
N PHE A 165 -0.15 -11.01 -10.60
CA PHE A 165 -1.29 -10.12 -10.38
C PHE A 165 -2.63 -10.86 -10.23
N ASP A 166 -2.78 -12.00 -10.90
CA ASP A 166 -4.02 -12.78 -10.88
C ASP A 166 -4.13 -13.62 -9.60
N SER A 167 -2.99 -13.93 -8.95
CA SER A 167 -2.93 -14.66 -7.69
C SER A 167 -3.18 -13.80 -6.44
N LEU A 168 -3.04 -12.48 -6.56
CA LEU A 168 -3.17 -11.56 -5.43
C LEU A 168 -4.62 -11.41 -4.99
N ARG A 169 -4.84 -11.53 -3.69
CA ARG A 169 -6.16 -11.35 -3.06
C ARG A 169 -6.38 -9.92 -2.60
N ILE A 170 -6.13 -8.96 -3.50
CA ILE A 170 -6.36 -7.53 -3.27
C ILE A 170 -7.78 -7.18 -3.72
N LYS A 171 -8.62 -6.68 -2.81
CA LYS A 171 -10.00 -6.27 -3.11
C LYS A 171 -10.22 -4.77 -2.93
N LYS A 172 -9.72 -4.19 -1.83
CA LYS A 172 -9.90 -2.76 -1.53
C LYS A 172 -9.10 -1.89 -2.49
N HIS A 173 -7.96 -2.39 -2.93
CA HIS A 173 -7.02 -1.66 -3.77
C HIS A 173 -6.89 -2.22 -5.20
N GLU A 174 -7.98 -2.76 -5.74
CA GLU A 174 -8.02 -3.36 -7.09
C GLU A 174 -7.56 -2.39 -8.20
N LEU A 175 -7.87 -1.09 -8.05
CA LEU A 175 -7.42 -0.04 -8.97
C LEU A 175 -5.89 -0.03 -9.13
N PHE A 176 -5.17 -0.07 -8.00
CA PHE A 176 -3.70 -0.08 -8.01
C PHE A 176 -3.14 -1.40 -8.54
N LYS A 177 -3.77 -2.54 -8.22
CA LYS A 177 -3.40 -3.84 -8.78
C LYS A 177 -3.43 -3.83 -10.32
N ARG A 178 -4.51 -3.29 -10.90
CA ARG A 178 -4.65 -3.19 -12.36
C ARG A 178 -3.67 -2.20 -12.97
N LYS A 179 -3.42 -1.06 -12.32
CA LYS A 179 -2.38 -0.12 -12.74
C LYS A 179 -1.01 -0.78 -12.81
N LEU A 180 -0.61 -1.54 -11.77
CA LEU A 180 0.67 -2.24 -11.75
C LEU A 180 0.73 -3.35 -12.81
N LYS A 181 -0.39 -4.06 -13.07
CA LYS A 181 -0.47 -5.04 -14.16
C LYS A 181 -0.29 -4.39 -15.53
N ALA A 182 -0.92 -3.24 -15.77
CA ALA A 182 -0.73 -2.47 -17.00
C ALA A 182 0.73 -2.03 -17.17
N CYS A 183 1.34 -1.49 -16.09
CA CYS A 183 2.76 -1.14 -16.05
C CYS A 183 3.66 -2.31 -16.47
N ALA A 184 3.52 -3.47 -15.81
CA ALA A 184 4.30 -4.67 -16.10
C ALA A 184 4.15 -5.14 -17.55
N LEU A 185 2.92 -5.15 -18.07
CA LEU A 185 2.64 -5.55 -19.46
C LEU A 185 3.27 -4.59 -20.48
N VAL A 186 3.12 -3.29 -20.27
CA VAL A 186 3.68 -2.26 -21.18
C VAL A 186 5.21 -2.32 -21.17
N GLN A 187 5.82 -2.39 -19.98
CA GLN A 187 7.28 -2.47 -19.85
C GLN A 187 7.86 -3.77 -20.40
N GLY A 188 7.15 -4.90 -20.21
CA GLY A 188 7.50 -6.20 -20.79
C GLY A 188 7.17 -6.36 -22.28
N GLY A 189 6.79 -5.29 -22.98
CA GLY A 189 6.53 -5.30 -24.42
C GLY A 189 5.16 -5.83 -24.87
N GLN A 190 4.31 -6.29 -23.95
CA GLN A 190 2.94 -6.75 -24.22
C GLN A 190 1.96 -5.57 -24.29
N ARG A 191 2.22 -4.63 -25.19
CA ARG A 191 1.59 -3.30 -25.24
C ARG A 191 0.08 -3.34 -25.43
N GLU A 192 -0.44 -4.17 -26.33
CA GLU A 192 -1.90 -4.29 -26.56
C GLU A 192 -2.64 -4.76 -25.31
N SER A 193 -2.09 -5.77 -24.63
CA SER A 193 -2.64 -6.27 -23.36
C SER A 193 -2.54 -5.22 -22.26
N GLY A 194 -1.41 -4.50 -22.19
CA GLY A 194 -1.22 -3.38 -21.28
C GLY A 194 -2.24 -2.26 -21.50
N LEU A 195 -2.51 -1.90 -22.76
CA LEU A 195 -3.51 -0.91 -23.14
C LEU A 195 -4.92 -1.33 -22.71
N ALA A 196 -5.29 -2.59 -22.92
CA ALA A 196 -6.58 -3.11 -22.48
C ALA A 196 -6.76 -2.98 -20.96
N VAL A 197 -5.76 -3.39 -20.17
CA VAL A 197 -5.80 -3.26 -18.70
C VAL A 197 -5.81 -1.80 -18.25
N ALA A 198 -5.08 -0.91 -18.95
CA ALA A 198 -5.09 0.52 -18.65
C ALA A 198 -6.47 1.14 -18.91
N ARG A 199 -7.15 0.76 -20.00
CA ARG A 199 -8.52 1.20 -20.31
C ARG A 199 -9.54 0.68 -19.30
N ASP A 200 -9.41 -0.57 -18.86
CA ASP A 200 -10.23 -1.08 -17.75
C ASP A 200 -10.02 -0.28 -16.47
N THR A 201 -8.77 0.13 -16.19
CA THR A 201 -8.43 0.96 -15.03
C THR A 201 -9.11 2.34 -15.12
N ILE A 202 -9.12 2.95 -16.31
CA ILE A 202 -9.85 4.20 -16.58
C ILE A 202 -11.36 4.01 -16.39
N ALA A 203 -11.92 2.89 -16.85
CA ALA A 203 -13.34 2.59 -16.68
C ALA A 203 -13.75 2.41 -15.21
N MET A 204 -12.85 1.91 -14.37
CA MET A 204 -13.06 1.82 -12.92
C MET A 204 -13.04 3.17 -12.22
N ASP A 205 -12.11 4.04 -12.59
CA ASP A 205 -12.03 5.41 -12.08
C ASP A 205 -11.49 6.38 -13.15
N SER A 206 -12.40 7.09 -13.81
CA SER A 206 -12.05 8.04 -14.87
C SER A 206 -11.33 9.30 -14.35
N LYS A 207 -11.22 9.47 -13.02
CA LYS A 207 -10.48 10.58 -12.40
C LYS A 207 -9.08 10.16 -11.97
N TYR A 208 -8.66 8.92 -12.23
CA TYR A 208 -7.34 8.43 -11.87
C TYR A 208 -6.33 8.64 -13.02
N PRO A 209 -5.38 9.59 -12.92
CA PRO A 209 -4.51 9.95 -14.04
C PRO A 209 -3.66 8.78 -14.54
N SER A 210 -3.21 7.91 -13.64
CA SER A 210 -2.26 6.84 -14.00
C SER A 210 -2.85 5.81 -14.96
N GLY A 211 -4.19 5.64 -15.00
CA GLY A 211 -4.85 4.84 -16.02
C GLY A 211 -4.59 5.41 -17.42
N TYR A 212 -4.78 6.71 -17.59
CA TYR A 212 -4.49 7.42 -18.85
C TYR A 212 -3.00 7.44 -19.20
N TYR A 213 -2.12 7.60 -18.22
CA TYR A 213 -0.68 7.51 -18.43
C TYR A 213 -0.27 6.17 -19.04
N TRP A 214 -0.71 5.05 -18.45
CA TRP A 214 -0.34 3.73 -18.94
C TRP A 214 -1.01 3.38 -20.27
N ALA A 215 -2.20 3.90 -20.54
CA ALA A 215 -2.83 3.78 -21.85
C ALA A 215 -2.03 4.52 -22.93
N TRP A 216 -1.61 5.77 -22.66
CA TRP A 216 -0.71 6.51 -23.54
C TRP A 216 0.65 5.80 -23.72
N ALA A 217 1.27 5.36 -22.62
CA ALA A 217 2.57 4.71 -22.66
C ALA A 217 2.60 3.43 -23.50
N ALA A 218 1.46 2.73 -23.61
CA ALA A 218 1.31 1.54 -24.44
C ALA A 218 1.36 1.84 -25.95
N ILE A 219 0.87 3.01 -26.37
CA ILE A 219 0.64 3.37 -27.79
C ILE A 219 1.47 4.57 -28.28
N LYS A 220 2.26 5.21 -27.41
CA LYS A 220 3.00 6.45 -27.74
C LYS A 220 4.03 6.35 -28.87
N ASP A 221 4.42 5.13 -29.25
CA ASP A 221 5.38 4.90 -30.33
C ASP A 221 4.68 4.67 -31.69
N GLU A 222 3.35 4.54 -31.70
CA GLU A 222 2.55 4.54 -32.92
C GLU A 222 2.36 5.98 -33.42
N GLU A 223 2.46 6.18 -34.73
CA GLU A 223 2.45 7.52 -35.32
C GLU A 223 1.11 8.24 -35.07
N ASN A 224 1.17 9.37 -34.36
CA ASN A 224 0.02 10.21 -34.01
C ASN A 224 -1.09 9.53 -33.17
N VAL A 225 -0.80 8.42 -32.50
CA VAL A 225 -1.76 7.71 -31.63
C VAL A 225 -1.55 8.09 -30.16
N GLY A 226 -2.63 8.17 -29.38
CA GLY A 226 -2.56 8.39 -27.92
C GLY A 226 -2.61 9.85 -27.47
N LEU A 227 -2.91 10.80 -28.37
CA LEU A 227 -3.06 12.22 -28.04
C LEU A 227 -4.16 12.45 -26.98
N ASN A 228 -5.31 11.76 -27.11
CA ASN A 228 -6.43 11.90 -26.18
C ASN A 228 -6.07 11.42 -24.77
N GLU A 229 -5.40 10.28 -24.67
CA GLU A 229 -4.92 9.72 -23.40
C GLU A 229 -3.88 10.64 -22.75
N ALA A 230 -2.93 11.17 -23.54
CA ALA A 230 -1.92 12.12 -23.09
C ALA A 230 -2.54 13.43 -22.56
N GLN A 231 -3.48 14.02 -23.29
CA GLN A 231 -4.18 15.24 -22.88
C GLN A 231 -5.00 15.02 -21.60
N SER A 232 -5.70 13.89 -21.50
CA SER A 232 -6.48 13.52 -20.31
C SER A 232 -5.61 13.38 -19.07
N TYR A 233 -4.46 12.69 -19.20
CA TYR A 233 -3.48 12.57 -18.11
C TYR A 233 -3.03 13.93 -17.59
N LEU A 234 -2.65 14.86 -18.49
CA LEU A 234 -2.19 16.19 -18.09
C LEU A 234 -3.29 17.05 -17.46
N SER A 235 -4.50 17.04 -18.01
CA SER A 235 -5.64 17.76 -17.44
C SER A 235 -5.93 17.24 -16.02
N LEU A 236 -6.06 15.93 -15.84
CA LEU A 236 -6.30 15.33 -14.53
C LEU A 236 -5.16 15.63 -13.53
N CYS A 237 -3.91 15.62 -13.98
CA CYS A 237 -2.78 15.97 -13.13
C CYS A 237 -2.78 17.43 -12.64
N LYS A 238 -3.28 18.35 -13.48
CA LYS A 238 -3.45 19.78 -13.11
C LYS A 238 -4.64 20.00 -12.18
N GLU A 239 -5.69 19.20 -12.33
CA GLU A 239 -6.96 19.33 -11.59
C GLU A 239 -7.02 18.50 -10.30
N LEU A 240 -5.97 17.73 -10.00
CA LEU A 240 -5.90 16.83 -8.84
C LEU A 240 -5.95 17.57 -7.50
N THR A 241 -7.08 17.43 -6.80
CA THR A 241 -7.28 17.96 -5.44
C THR A 241 -6.46 17.21 -4.39
N ALA A 242 -6.19 17.82 -3.23
CA ALA A 242 -5.50 17.16 -2.11
C ALA A 242 -6.24 15.89 -1.63
N ALA A 243 -7.57 15.88 -1.67
CA ALA A 243 -8.37 14.70 -1.30
C ALA A 243 -8.17 13.54 -2.27
N GLN A 244 -8.14 13.81 -3.58
CA GLN A 244 -7.86 12.79 -4.59
C GLN A 244 -6.41 12.30 -4.51
N ARG A 245 -5.44 13.18 -4.23
CA ARG A 245 -4.04 12.75 -4.01
C ARG A 245 -3.91 11.80 -2.83
N ARG A 246 -4.66 12.03 -1.74
CA ARG A 246 -4.76 11.09 -0.61
C ARG A 246 -5.42 9.77 -1.01
N MET A 247 -6.48 9.81 -1.80
CA MET A 247 -7.14 8.60 -2.32
C MET A 247 -6.17 7.75 -3.17
N TYR A 248 -5.29 8.40 -3.93
CA TYR A 248 -4.27 7.74 -4.75
C TYR A 248 -2.90 7.63 -4.07
N ALA A 249 -2.85 7.71 -2.73
CA ALA A 249 -1.60 7.83 -1.98
C ALA A 249 -0.62 6.66 -2.18
N LEU A 250 -1.10 5.47 -2.54
CA LEU A 250 -0.29 4.28 -2.80
C LEU A 250 0.37 4.28 -4.19
N ASP A 251 0.07 5.24 -5.06
CA ASP A 251 0.72 5.35 -6.36
C ASP A 251 1.97 6.24 -6.29
N PRO A 252 3.19 5.67 -6.27
CA PRO A 252 4.42 6.47 -6.20
C PRO A 252 4.61 7.34 -7.45
N GLU A 253 4.03 6.94 -8.58
CA GLU A 253 4.22 7.55 -9.90
C GLU A 253 3.16 8.58 -10.27
N LEU A 254 2.23 8.87 -9.34
CA LEU A 254 1.15 9.80 -9.57
C LEU A 254 1.71 11.15 -10.06
N CYS A 255 1.38 11.47 -11.31
CA CYS A 255 1.74 12.71 -12.00
C CYS A 255 3.25 13.02 -12.06
N LEU A 256 4.12 12.00 -12.09
CA LEU A 256 5.58 12.22 -12.22
C LEU A 256 6.00 12.64 -13.64
N ASP A 257 5.36 12.08 -14.66
CA ASP A 257 5.86 12.18 -16.05
C ASP A 257 5.19 13.30 -16.88
N THR A 258 4.65 14.34 -16.23
CA THR A 258 3.94 15.44 -16.94
C THR A 258 4.81 16.09 -18.01
N THR A 259 6.08 16.38 -17.74
CA THR A 259 7.02 16.96 -18.70
C THR A 259 7.23 16.08 -19.93
N SER A 260 7.30 14.76 -19.76
CA SER A 260 7.47 13.80 -20.87
C SER A 260 6.24 13.80 -21.78
N VAL A 261 5.05 13.77 -21.17
CA VAL A 261 3.77 13.78 -21.88
C VAL A 261 3.54 15.12 -22.60
N GLU A 262 3.89 16.24 -21.99
CA GLU A 262 3.81 17.57 -22.63
C GLU A 262 4.69 17.67 -23.88
N LYS A 263 5.90 17.10 -23.85
CA LYS A 263 6.78 17.05 -25.03
C LYS A 263 6.18 16.21 -26.15
N PHE A 264 5.55 15.08 -25.81
CA PHE A 264 4.85 14.24 -26.78
C PHE A 264 3.72 15.00 -27.49
N ILE A 265 2.86 15.69 -26.73
CA ILE A 265 1.74 16.46 -27.29
C ILE A 265 2.25 17.52 -28.27
N LYS A 266 3.24 18.32 -27.86
CA LYS A 266 3.83 19.35 -28.73
C LYS A 266 4.40 18.79 -30.03
N LYS A 267 5.03 17.61 -29.98
CA LYS A 267 5.56 16.93 -31.17
C LYS A 267 4.43 16.58 -32.14
N VAL A 268 3.39 15.92 -31.66
CA VAL A 268 2.23 15.51 -32.49
C VAL A 268 1.51 16.73 -33.08
N GLU A 269 1.32 17.80 -32.29
CA GLU A 269 0.71 19.05 -32.77
C GLU A 269 1.54 19.73 -33.86
N SER A 270 2.88 19.72 -33.76
CA SER A 270 3.77 20.29 -34.77
C SER A 270 3.82 19.51 -36.08
N GLN A 271 3.51 18.22 -36.06
CA GLN A 271 3.45 17.36 -37.26
C GLN A 271 2.10 17.48 -37.99
N SER A 272 1.08 18.05 -37.33
CA SER A 272 -0.26 18.25 -37.89
C SER A 272 -0.45 19.61 -38.57
N GLN A 273 0.56 20.48 -38.52
CA GLN A 273 0.59 21.81 -39.16
C GLN A 273 1.35 21.75 -40.48
#